data_AF-M3ILJ8-F1
#
_entry.id   AF-M3ILJ8-F1
#
_cell.length_a   1.000
_cell.length_b   1.000
_cell.length_c   1.000
_cell.angle_alpha   90.00
_cell.angle_beta   90.00
_cell.angle_gamma   90.00
#
_symmetry.space_group_name_H-M   'P 1'
#
loop_
_entity.id
_entity.type
_entity.pdbx_description
1 polymer ?
#
loop_
_entity_poly.entity_id
_entity_poly.type
_entity_poly.pdbx_seq_one_letter_code
_entity_poly.pdbx_strand_id
1 'polypeptide(L)'
;MERNLKKVERFFGKLGDIVGYVCILVMFLMIADVFFNVTARYFFKYGNVGLQELEWHFFSIIILLGMSYALKDDAHVRVDIFYEKMSVKKRALIN
;
A
#
# COMPACT_ATOMS: atom_id res chain seq x y z
N MET A 1 29.90 -4.21 14.84
CA MET A 1 28.44 -4.16 15.08
C MET A 1 27.73 -3.35 13.99
N GLU A 2 28.20 -2.14 13.69
CA GLU A 2 27.60 -1.23 12.68
C GLU A 2 27.45 -1.82 11.26
N ARG A 3 28.39 -2.65 10.80
CA ARG A 3 28.34 -3.26 9.46
C ARG A 3 27.18 -4.24 9.30
N ASN A 4 26.76 -4.92 10.37
CA ASN A 4 25.64 -5.87 10.35
C ASN A 4 24.31 -5.12 10.37
N LEU A 5 24.19 -4.05 11.17
CA LEU A 5 23.02 -3.15 11.17
C LEU A 5 22.76 -2.55 9.78
N LYS A 6 23.79 -1.99 9.14
CA LYS A 6 23.65 -1.43 7.77
C LYS A 6 23.30 -2.46 6.70
N LYS A 7 23.53 -3.75 6.93
CA LYS A 7 23.10 -4.83 6.02
C LYS A 7 21.62 -5.13 6.21
N VAL A 8 21.18 -5.22 7.46
CA VAL A 8 19.77 -5.46 7.83
C VAL A 8 18.90 -4.31 7.34
N GLU A 9 19.32 -3.06 7.58
CA GLU A 9 18.62 -1.87 7.09
C GLU A 9 18.45 -1.87 5.57
N ARG A 10 19.54 -2.14 4.82
CA ARG A 10 19.48 -2.24 3.35
C ARG A 10 18.59 -3.39 2.87
N PHE A 11 18.54 -4.49 3.60
CA PHE A 11 17.66 -5.61 3.28
C PHE A 11 16.19 -5.22 3.40
N PHE A 12 15.80 -4.65 4.55
CA PHE A 12 14.43 -4.17 4.76
C PHE A 12 14.07 -3.01 3.82
N GLY A 13 15.01 -2.11 3.53
CA GLY A 13 14.81 -1.02 2.57
C GLY A 13 14.45 -1.55 1.18
N LYS A 14 15.22 -2.53 0.68
CA LYS A 14 14.98 -3.20 -0.61
C LYS A 14 13.67 -3.99 -0.62
N LEU A 15 13.34 -4.71 0.46
CA LEU A 15 12.07 -5.41 0.57
C LEU A 15 10.90 -4.43 0.49
N GLY A 16 10.99 -3.30 1.19
CA GLY A 16 10.01 -2.23 1.10
C GLY A 16 9.88 -1.70 -0.33
N ASP A 17 10.98 -1.41 -1.02
CA ASP A 17 10.94 -0.95 -2.42
C ASP A 17 10.24 -1.96 -3.34
N ILE A 18 10.56 -3.26 -3.21
CA ILE A 18 9.90 -4.33 -3.97
C ILE A 18 8.40 -4.32 -3.70
N VAL A 19 7.98 -4.24 -2.43
CA VAL A 19 6.57 -4.13 -2.05
C VAL A 19 5.91 -2.92 -2.71
N GLY A 20 6.57 -1.76 -2.70
CA GLY A 20 6.09 -0.55 -3.36
C GLY A 20 5.85 -0.76 -4.86
N TYR A 21 6.81 -1.36 -5.58
CA TYR A 21 6.66 -1.67 -7.00
C TYR A 21 5.53 -2.68 -7.28
N VAL A 22 5.37 -3.68 -6.42
CA VAL A 22 4.24 -4.64 -6.52
C VAL A 22 2.91 -3.90 -6.32
N CYS A 23 2.80 -3.03 -5.31
CA CYS A 23 1.59 -2.23 -5.09
C CYS A 23 1.27 -1.31 -6.28
N ILE A 24 2.28 -0.69 -6.89
CA ILE A 24 2.09 0.12 -8.11
C ILE A 24 1.53 -0.73 -9.25
N LEU A 25 2.13 -1.89 -9.52
CA LEU A 25 1.65 -2.79 -10.57
C LEU A 25 0.21 -3.23 -10.32
N VAL A 26 -0.10 -3.67 -9.09
CA VAL A 26 -1.44 -4.12 -8.70
C VAL A 26 -2.46 -2.97 -8.78
N MET A 27 -2.07 -1.75 -8.42
CA MET A 27 -2.91 -0.55 -8.57
C MET A 27 -3.27 -0.31 -10.05
N PHE A 28 -2.30 -0.41 -10.96
CA PHE A 28 -2.58 -0.28 -12.40
C PHE A 28 -3.54 -1.36 -12.90
N LEU A 29 -3.35 -2.61 -12.46
CA LEU A 29 -4.25 -3.71 -12.82
C LEU A 29 -5.66 -3.49 -12.26
N MET A 30 -5.78 -3.01 -11.02
CA MET A 30 -7.06 -2.68 -10.39
C MET A 30 -7.78 -1.56 -11.13
N ILE A 31 -7.08 -0.49 -11.52
CA ILE A 31 -7.67 0.61 -12.30
C ILE A 31 -8.19 0.09 -13.64
N ALA A 32 -7.40 -0.75 -14.33
CA ALA A 32 -7.81 -1.35 -15.60
C ALA A 32 -9.05 -2.26 -15.43
N ASP A 33 -9.09 -3.06 -14.37
CA ASP A 33 -10.19 -3.95 -14.03
C ASP A 33 -11.48 -3.17 -13.74
N VAL A 34 -11.43 -2.19 -12.83
CA VAL A 34 -12.56 -1.31 -12.49
C VAL A 34 -13.06 -0.59 -13.73
N PHE A 35 -12.16 -0.01 -14.54
CA PHE A 35 -12.52 0.71 -15.75
C PHE A 35 -13.25 -0.21 -16.75
N PHE A 36 -12.71 -1.41 -16.98
CA PHE A 36 -13.33 -2.41 -17.84
C PHE A 36 -14.71 -2.82 -17.31
N ASN A 37 -14.81 -3.15 -16.02
CA ASN A 37 -16.03 -3.61 -15.38
C ASN A 37 -17.14 -2.55 -15.43
N VAL A 38 -16.80 -1.29 -15.15
CA VAL A 38 -17.73 -0.15 -15.27
C VAL A 38 -18.17 0.05 -16.72
N THR A 39 -17.23 0.05 -17.67
CA THR A 39 -17.56 0.23 -19.10
C THR A 39 -18.46 -0.89 -19.62
N ALA A 40 -18.11 -2.14 -19.34
CA ALA A 40 -18.89 -3.31 -19.72
C ALA A 40 -20.32 -3.26 -19.15
N ARG A 41 -20.45 -2.82 -17.89
CA ARG A 41 -21.73 -2.74 -17.20
C ARG A 41 -22.64 -1.68 -17.79
N TYR A 42 -22.13 -0.49 -18.06
CA TYR A 42 -22.98 0.63 -18.49
C TYR A 42 -23.21 0.66 -20.01
N PHE A 43 -22.21 0.31 -20.82
CA PHE A 43 -22.34 0.36 -22.28
C PHE A 43 -22.85 -0.95 -22.89
N PHE A 44 -22.47 -2.09 -22.30
CA PHE A 44 -22.79 -3.41 -22.83
C PHE A 44 -23.80 -4.18 -21.97
N LYS A 45 -24.25 -3.61 -20.85
CA LYS A 45 -25.15 -4.25 -19.86
C LYS A 45 -24.61 -5.60 -19.36
N TYR A 46 -23.29 -5.77 -19.39
CA TYR A 46 -22.60 -6.97 -18.95
C TYR A 46 -21.93 -6.72 -17.60
N GLY A 47 -22.27 -7.54 -16.60
CA GLY A 47 -21.63 -7.51 -15.29
C GLY A 47 -21.02 -8.86 -14.95
N ASN A 48 -19.81 -8.86 -14.41
CA ASN A 48 -19.13 -10.07 -13.96
C ASN A 48 -18.77 -9.93 -12.48
N VAL A 49 -19.37 -10.78 -11.64
CA VAL A 49 -19.12 -10.82 -10.19
C VAL A 49 -17.67 -11.18 -9.89
N GLY A 50 -17.05 -12.04 -10.69
CA GLY A 50 -15.65 -12.43 -10.51
C GLY A 50 -14.67 -11.27 -10.72
N LEU A 51 -14.97 -10.33 -11.63
CA LEU A 51 -14.17 -9.10 -11.77
C LEU A 51 -14.37 -8.20 -10.55
N GLN A 52 -15.60 -8.07 -10.07
CA GLN A 52 -15.89 -7.35 -8.83
C GLN A 52 -15.14 -7.93 -7.64
N GLU A 53 -15.12 -9.25 -7.46
CA GLU A 53 -14.34 -9.89 -6.41
C GLU A 53 -12.84 -9.67 -6.59
N LEU A 54 -12.33 -9.69 -7.83
CA LEU A 54 -10.93 -9.39 -8.13
C LEU A 54 -10.54 -7.97 -7.70
N GLU A 55 -11.42 -6.97 -7.84
CA GLU A 55 -11.21 -5.60 -7.33
C GLU A 55 -10.90 -5.63 -5.82
N TRP A 56 -11.66 -6.40 -5.03
CA TRP A 56 -11.44 -6.54 -3.58
C TRP A 56 -10.10 -7.20 -3.25
N HIS A 57 -9.66 -8.17 -4.06
CA HIS A 57 -8.39 -8.84 -3.85
C HIS A 57 -7.22 -7.90 -4.15
N PHE A 58 -7.27 -7.17 -5.27
CA PHE A 58 -6.25 -6.15 -5.57
C PHE A 58 -6.19 -5.06 -4.52
N PHE A 59 -7.36 -4.56 -4.07
CA PHE A 59 -7.44 -3.59 -2.99
C PHE A 59 -6.80 -4.11 -1.70
N SER A 60 -7.09 -5.36 -1.32
CA SER A 60 -6.53 -5.97 -0.12
C SER A 60 -5.00 -6.10 -0.20
N ILE A 61 -4.47 -6.50 -1.35
CA ILE A 61 -3.02 -6.58 -1.57
C ILE A 61 -2.37 -5.20 -1.40
N ILE A 62 -2.97 -4.16 -2.01
CA ILE A 62 -2.45 -2.79 -1.95
C ILE A 62 -2.46 -2.28 -0.51
N ILE A 63 -3.54 -2.45 0.26
CA ILE A 63 -3.60 -1.94 1.64
C ILE A 63 -2.66 -2.71 2.56
N LEU A 64 -2.70 -4.05 2.53
CA LEU A 64 -1.94 -4.88 3.47
C LEU A 64 -0.43 -4.75 3.24
N LEU A 65 0.00 -4.73 1.97
CA LEU A 65 1.41 -4.60 1.65
C LEU A 65 1.86 -3.14 1.63
N GLY A 66 1.06 -2.24 1.06
CA GLY A 66 1.39 -0.83 0.90
C GLY A 66 1.55 -0.07 2.22
N MET A 67 0.89 -0.53 3.31
CA MET A 67 1.09 0.05 4.65
C MET A 67 2.55 -0.03 5.10
N SER A 68 3.24 -1.15 4.82
CA SER A 68 4.65 -1.31 5.18
C SER A 68 5.58 -0.36 4.40
N TYR A 69 5.24 -0.06 3.15
CA TYR A 69 5.96 0.91 2.33
C TYR A 69 5.71 2.34 2.78
N ALA A 70 4.45 2.68 3.09
CA ALA A 70 4.09 3.99 3.62
C ALA A 70 4.75 4.26 4.99
N LEU A 71 4.90 3.23 5.83
CA LEU A 71 5.64 3.35 7.08
C LEU A 71 7.13 3.64 6.84
N LYS A 72 7.75 2.94 5.87
CA LYS A 72 9.15 3.15 5.51
C LYS A 72 9.45 4.59 5.08
N ASP A 73 8.53 5.21 4.34
CA ASP A 73 8.69 6.57 3.80
C ASP A 73 8.05 7.65 4.69
N ASP A 74 7.66 7.29 5.93
CA ASP A 74 6.95 8.16 6.87
C ASP A 74 5.67 8.82 6.29
N ALA A 75 5.09 8.20 5.26
CA ALA A 75 3.91 8.63 4.52
C ALA A 75 2.61 7.96 5.01
N HIS A 76 2.66 7.24 6.13
CA HIS A 76 1.46 6.67 6.74
C HIS A 76 0.53 7.79 7.24
N VAL A 77 -0.79 7.61 7.08
CA VAL A 77 -1.78 8.60 7.49
C VAL A 77 -1.74 8.75 9.02
N ARG A 78 -1.39 9.94 9.49
CA ARG A 78 -1.40 10.31 10.91
C ARG A 78 -2.46 11.36 11.19
N VAL A 79 -2.84 11.45 12.46
CA VAL A 79 -3.65 12.57 12.93
C VAL A 79 -2.72 13.62 13.54
N ASP A 80 -2.33 14.59 12.71
CA ASP A 80 -1.27 15.55 13.02
C ASP A 80 -1.51 16.34 14.32
N ILE A 81 -2.77 16.70 14.63
CA ILE A 81 -3.17 17.43 15.85
C ILE A 81 -2.74 16.69 17.14
N PHE A 82 -2.78 15.36 17.13
CA PHE A 82 -2.32 14.56 18.28
C PHE A 82 -0.81 14.33 18.21
N TYR A 83 -0.28 14.12 17.01
CA TYR A 83 1.15 13.84 16.79
C TYR A 83 2.05 14.98 17.27
N GLU A 84 1.67 16.23 16.99
CA GLU A 84 2.42 17.41 17.43
C GLU A 84 2.57 17.49 18.96
N LYS A 85 1.54 17.06 19.71
CA LYS A 85 1.51 17.10 21.18
C LYS A 85 2.23 15.93 21.85
N MET A 86 2.71 14.95 21.08
CA MET A 86 3.39 13.75 21.62
C MET A 86 4.87 13.99 21.91
N SER A 87 5.37 13.38 23.00
CA SER A 87 6.80 13.33 23.29
C SER A 87 7.55 12.42 22.31
N VAL A 88 8.87 12.61 22.18
CA VAL A 88 9.74 11.84 21.26
C VAL A 88 9.57 10.32 21.44
N LYS A 89 9.44 9.85 22.68
CA LYS A 89 9.22 8.42 22.97
C LYS A 89 7.88 7.91 22.43
N LYS A 90 6.82 8.72 22.48
CA LYS A 90 5.50 8.34 21.96
C LYS A 90 5.48 8.35 20.44
N ARG A 91 6.15 9.34 19.81
CA ARG A 91 6.32 9.39 18.34
C ARG A 91 7.05 8.16 17.80
N ALA A 92 8.10 7.71 18.49
CA ALA A 92 8.85 6.52 18.11
C ALA A 92 8.13 5.17 18.34
N LEU A 93 6.98 5.16 19.03
CA LEU A 93 6.15 3.95 19.20
C LEU A 93 5.10 3.81 18.08
N ILE A 94 4.75 4.91 17.43
CA ILE A 94 3.70 4.95 16.40
C ILE A 94 4.27 5.06 14.98
N ASN A 95 5.54 5.50 14.85
CA ASN A 95 6.36 5.41 13.65
C ASN A 95 7.20 4.13 13.69
#